data_AF-A0A7J9RLF9-F1
#
_entry.id   AF-A0A7J9RLF9-F1
#
_cell.length_a   1.000
_cell.length_b   1.000
_cell.length_c   1.000
_cell.angle_alpha   90.00
_cell.angle_beta   90.00
_cell.angle_gamma   90.00
#
_symmetry.space_group_name_H-M   'P 1'
#
loop_
_entity.id
_entity.type
_entity.pdbx_description
1 polymer ?
#
loop_
_entity_poly.entity_id
_entity_poly.type
_entity_poly.pdbx_seq_one_letter_code
_entity_poly.pdbx_strand_id
1 'polypeptide(L)'
;MRKSLALLLVGLMIVTTLPANVAADEPEPIAWGIEYDYANLNTDIASMIGIDLQEVFQEVMAAGDDSGIDLLIGSVTSGSTTIVFEQYDGPMSTLSVDGTPTDFSTKVTELTVRHGL
;
A
#
# COMPACT_ATOMS: atom_id res chain seq x y z
N MET A 1 -27.41 -9.66 -53.69
CA MET A 1 -26.21 -9.18 -52.94
C MET A 1 -26.52 -7.99 -52.03
N ARG A 2 -27.05 -6.85 -52.52
CA ARG A 2 -27.34 -5.66 -51.69
C ARG A 2 -28.34 -5.90 -50.53
N LYS A 3 -29.38 -6.71 -50.75
CA LYS A 3 -30.40 -7.04 -49.73
C LYS A 3 -29.85 -7.93 -48.60
N SER A 4 -28.97 -8.87 -48.92
CA SER A 4 -28.32 -9.75 -47.93
C SER A 4 -27.35 -8.98 -47.04
N LEU A 5 -26.63 -8.01 -47.62
CA LEU A 5 -25.74 -7.12 -46.87
C LEU A 5 -26.52 -6.20 -45.92
N ALA A 6 -27.65 -5.65 -46.38
CA ALA A 6 -28.52 -4.84 -45.53
C ALA A 6 -29.10 -5.66 -44.36
N LEU A 7 -29.50 -6.91 -44.61
CA LEU A 7 -30.04 -7.79 -43.57
C LEU A 7 -28.98 -8.13 -42.51
N LEU A 8 -27.74 -8.39 -42.94
CA LEU A 8 -26.60 -8.64 -42.05
C LEU A 8 -26.32 -7.42 -41.18
N LEU A 9 -26.32 -6.22 -41.76
CA LEU A 9 -26.00 -4.98 -41.06
C LEU A 9 -27.06 -4.61 -40.02
N VAL A 10 -28.34 -4.83 -40.35
CA VAL A 10 -29.47 -4.66 -39.42
C VAL A 10 -29.41 -5.69 -38.31
N GLY A 11 -29.11 -6.95 -38.62
CA GLY A 11 -28.91 -8.00 -37.60
C GLY A 11 -27.77 -7.66 -36.64
N LEU A 12 -26.66 -7.15 -37.16
CA LEU A 12 -25.51 -6.74 -36.35
C LEU A 12 -25.84 -5.56 -35.43
N MET A 13 -26.61 -4.58 -35.92
CA MET A 13 -27.07 -3.45 -35.10
C MET A 13 -28.01 -3.89 -33.97
N ILE A 14 -28.89 -4.85 -34.20
CA ILE A 14 -29.78 -5.38 -33.14
C ILE A 14 -28.96 -6.06 -32.03
N VAL A 15 -27.91 -6.80 -32.39
CA VAL A 15 -27.02 -7.46 -31.41
C VAL A 15 -26.31 -6.43 -30.52
N THR A 16 -25.98 -5.23 -31.02
CA THR A 16 -25.37 -4.16 -30.20
C THR A 16 -26.31 -3.51 -29.19
N THR A 17 -27.63 -3.72 -29.33
CA THR A 17 -28.64 -3.18 -28.39
C THR A 17 -29.05 -4.16 -27.30
N LEU A 18 -28.59 -5.41 -27.38
CA LEU A 18 -28.71 -6.32 -26.26
C LEU A 18 -27.87 -5.74 -25.12
N PRO A 19 -28.42 -5.62 -23.90
CA PRO A 19 -27.62 -5.18 -22.76
C PRO A 19 -26.44 -6.14 -22.64
N ALA A 20 -25.23 -5.62 -22.85
CA ALA A 20 -24.05 -6.32 -22.40
C ALA A 20 -24.29 -6.59 -20.92
N ASN A 21 -24.30 -7.86 -20.51
CA ASN A 21 -24.37 -8.21 -19.09
C ASN A 21 -23.32 -7.36 -18.39
N VAL A 22 -23.77 -6.35 -17.64
CA VAL A 22 -22.88 -5.57 -16.81
C VAL A 22 -22.31 -6.60 -15.84
N ALA A 23 -21.02 -6.88 -15.95
CA ALA A 23 -20.34 -7.58 -14.87
C ALA A 23 -20.69 -6.80 -13.60
N ALA A 24 -21.14 -7.50 -12.56
CA ALA A 24 -21.40 -6.86 -11.28
C ALA A 24 -20.18 -6.00 -10.93
N ASP A 25 -20.42 -4.74 -10.62
CA ASP A 25 -19.40 -3.77 -10.23
C ASP A 25 -18.69 -4.37 -8.99
N GLU A 26 -17.55 -5.01 -9.19
CA GLU A 26 -16.77 -5.53 -8.07
C GLU A 26 -16.29 -4.31 -7.29
N PRO A 27 -16.52 -4.25 -5.96
CA PRO A 27 -16.13 -3.10 -5.18
C PRO A 27 -14.62 -2.87 -5.34
N GLU A 28 -14.24 -1.69 -5.84
CA GLU A 28 -12.84 -1.40 -6.13
C GLU A 28 -12.00 -1.52 -4.86
N PRO A 29 -10.84 -2.21 -4.92
CA PRO A 29 -9.91 -2.27 -3.81
C PRO A 29 -9.47 -0.88 -3.38
N ILE A 30 -9.51 -0.59 -2.08
CA ILE A 30 -8.99 0.66 -1.52
C ILE A 30 -7.61 0.39 -0.95
N ALA A 31 -6.61 1.13 -1.41
CA ALA A 31 -5.25 1.08 -0.89
C ALA A 31 -4.83 2.43 -0.31
N TRP A 32 -4.24 2.42 0.89
CA TRP A 32 -3.65 3.60 1.52
C TRP A 32 -2.46 3.19 2.37
N GLY A 33 -1.55 4.13 2.66
CA GLY A 33 -0.34 3.77 3.37
C GLY A 33 0.36 4.97 3.99
N ILE A 34 1.41 4.65 4.75
CA ILE A 34 2.28 5.60 5.43
C ILE A 34 3.72 5.24 5.07
N GLU A 35 4.54 6.25 4.85
CA GLU A 35 5.97 6.09 4.63
C GLU A 35 6.74 6.81 5.74
N TYR A 36 7.77 6.14 6.26
CA TYR A 36 8.70 6.68 7.23
C TYR A 36 10.10 6.73 6.63
N ASP A 37 10.62 7.95 6.45
CA ASP A 37 11.98 8.20 5.98
C ASP A 37 12.97 8.14 7.15
N TYR A 38 13.96 7.26 7.03
CA TYR A 38 14.96 7.02 8.07
C TYR A 38 15.89 8.22 8.31
N ALA A 39 15.92 9.22 7.42
CA ALA A 39 16.61 10.48 7.68
C ALA A 39 16.08 11.19 8.94
N ASN A 40 14.82 10.93 9.33
CA ASN A 40 14.20 11.52 10.53
C ASN A 40 14.54 10.76 11.83
N LEU A 41 15.13 9.57 11.75
CA LEU A 41 15.31 8.68 12.89
C LEU A 41 16.08 9.33 14.05
N ASN A 42 17.16 10.06 13.76
CA ASN A 42 17.95 10.71 14.80
C ASN A 42 17.16 11.82 15.51
N THR A 43 16.41 12.62 14.75
CA THR A 43 15.57 13.69 15.31
C THR A 43 14.44 13.10 16.16
N ASP A 44 13.82 12.01 15.71
CA ASP A 44 12.75 11.36 16.46
C ASP A 44 13.27 10.72 17.74
N ILE A 45 14.42 10.04 17.70
CA ILE A 45 15.09 9.54 18.91
C ILE A 45 15.37 10.69 19.86
N ALA A 46 15.98 11.78 19.39
CA ALA A 46 16.26 12.95 20.22
C ALA A 46 14.99 13.55 20.85
N SER A 47 13.87 13.58 20.12
CA SER A 47 12.59 14.03 20.66
C SER A 47 12.02 13.10 21.74
N MET A 48 12.28 11.79 21.63
CA MET A 48 11.72 10.78 22.52
C MET A 48 12.52 10.62 23.82
N ILE A 49 13.86 10.64 23.74
CA ILE A 49 14.74 10.44 24.90
C ILE A 49 15.42 11.73 25.38
N GLY A 50 15.29 12.83 24.64
CA GLY A 50 15.90 14.12 24.98
C GLY A 50 17.41 14.19 24.76
N ILE A 51 18.00 13.23 24.03
CA ILE A 51 19.44 13.10 23.80
C ILE A 51 19.71 13.15 22.30
N ASP A 52 20.55 14.10 21.87
CA ASP A 52 21.07 14.14 20.51
C ASP A 52 22.25 13.17 20.36
N LEU A 53 22.07 12.09 19.58
CA LEU A 53 23.12 11.11 19.33
C LEU A 53 24.34 11.72 18.64
N GLN A 54 24.16 12.76 17.84
CA GLN A 54 25.25 13.45 17.17
C GLN A 54 26.13 14.20 18.18
N GLU A 55 25.51 14.80 19.20
CA GLU A 55 26.22 15.43 20.32
C GLU A 55 27.01 14.40 21.12
N VAL A 56 26.39 13.25 21.44
CA VAL A 56 27.08 12.14 22.11
C VAL A 56 28.32 11.68 21.32
N PHE A 57 28.22 11.57 19.99
CA PHE A 57 29.39 11.21 19.17
C PHE A 57 30.46 12.30 19.20
N GLN A 58 30.08 13.58 19.20
CA GLN A 58 31.02 14.70 19.32
C GLN A 58 31.75 14.69 20.66
N GLU A 59 31.05 14.45 21.77
CA GLU A 59 31.66 14.34 23.10
C GLU A 59 32.67 13.18 23.17
N VAL A 60 32.34 12.04 22.57
CA VAL A 60 33.24 10.88 22.52
C VAL A 60 34.47 11.16 21.67
N MET A 61 34.31 11.84 20.52
CA MET A 61 35.45 12.25 19.69
C MET A 61 36.35 13.25 20.44
N ALA A 62 35.78 14.24 21.14
CA ALA A 62 36.53 15.19 21.96
C ALA A 62 37.31 14.50 23.10
N ALA A 63 36.70 13.51 23.76
CA ALA A 63 37.40 12.70 24.76
C ALA A 63 38.54 11.87 24.14
N GLY A 64 38.38 11.41 22.89
CA GLY A 64 39.44 10.81 22.09
C GLY A 64 40.62 11.77 21.93
N ASP A 65 40.35 12.98 21.43
CA ASP A 65 41.36 14.02 21.23
C ASP A 65 42.09 14.36 22.55
N ASP A 66 41.37 14.51 23.67
CA ASP A 66 41.94 14.78 25.00
C ASP A 66 42.84 13.64 25.51
N SER A 67 42.54 12.40 25.11
CA SER A 67 43.34 11.22 25.45
C SER A 67 44.50 10.95 24.48
N GLY A 68 44.64 11.76 23.42
CA GLY A 68 45.62 11.56 22.35
C GLY A 68 45.26 10.44 21.38
N ILE A 69 43.98 10.07 21.30
CA ILE A 69 43.42 9.07 20.37
C ILE A 69 42.66 9.82 19.27
N ASP A 70 43.15 9.74 18.03
CA ASP A 70 42.43 10.26 16.87
C ASP A 70 41.21 9.37 16.57
N LEU A 71 40.01 9.90 16.81
CA LEU A 71 38.74 9.19 16.69
C LEU A 71 37.76 9.98 15.82
N LEU A 72 37.29 9.35 14.73
CA LEU A 72 36.24 9.87 13.88
C LEU A 72 35.06 8.90 13.83
N ILE A 73 33.88 9.38 14.22
CA ILE A 73 32.63 8.61 14.19
C ILE A 73 31.72 9.22 13.11
N GLY A 74 31.45 8.43 12.08
CA GLY A 74 30.46 8.75 11.04
C GLY A 74 29.26 7.82 11.13
N SER A 75 28.05 8.39 11.11
CA SER A 75 26.80 7.63 11.03
C SER A 75 25.99 8.10 9.82
N VAL A 76 25.49 7.13 9.04
CA VAL A 76 24.55 7.38 7.95
C VAL A 76 23.38 6.44 8.15
N THR A 77 22.19 7.02 8.25
CA THR A 77 20.93 6.29 8.27
C THR A 77 20.15 6.69 7.02
N SER A 78 19.89 5.72 6.14
CA SER A 78 19.22 5.94 4.87
C SER A 78 18.25 4.81 4.57
N GLY A 79 17.22 5.12 3.80
CA GLY A 79 16.15 4.19 3.45
C GLY A 79 14.82 4.67 3.99
N SER A 80 13.78 3.89 3.73
CA SER A 80 12.43 4.16 4.22
C SER A 80 11.69 2.87 4.54
N THR A 81 10.71 2.95 5.44
CA THR A 81 9.70 1.90 5.64
C THR A 81 8.37 2.39 5.11
N THR A 82 7.76 1.61 4.22
CA THR A 82 6.40 1.85 3.74
C THR A 82 5.47 0.78 4.31
N ILE A 83 4.36 1.22 4.89
CA ILE A 83 3.27 0.36 5.35
C ILE A 83 2.08 0.65 4.45
N VAL A 84 1.57 -0.38 3.77
CA VAL A 84 0.41 -0.29 2.88
C VAL A 84 -0.70 -1.17 3.41
N PHE A 85 -1.91 -0.63 3.43
CA PHE A 85 -3.15 -1.30 3.77
C PHE A 85 -3.98 -1.42 2.50
N GLU A 86 -4.33 -2.65 2.13
CA GLU A 86 -5.19 -2.94 0.99
C GLU A 86 -6.47 -3.60 1.49
N GLN A 87 -7.61 -3.05 1.10
CA GLN A 87 -8.93 -3.53 1.51
C GLN A 87 -9.72 -3.95 0.29
N TYR A 88 -10.19 -5.19 0.30
CA TYR A 88 -10.95 -5.76 -0.81
C TYR A 88 -11.96 -6.80 -0.30
N ASP A 89 -12.93 -7.09 -1.15
CA ASP A 89 -13.96 -8.09 -0.88
C ASP A 89 -13.47 -9.47 -1.34
N GLY A 90 -13.62 -10.45 -0.45
CA GLY A 90 -13.37 -11.85 -0.75
C GLY A 90 -14.46 -12.44 -1.65
N PRO A 91 -14.30 -13.71 -2.06
CA PRO A 91 -15.28 -14.38 -2.92
C PRO A 91 -16.67 -14.39 -2.28
N MET A 92 -17.68 -14.09 -3.10
CA MET A 92 -19.09 -14.15 -2.69
C MET A 92 -19.52 -15.59 -2.41
N SER A 93 -20.28 -15.76 -1.34
CA SER A 93 -20.89 -17.02 -0.93
C SER A 93 -22.35 -16.80 -0.53
N THR A 94 -23.23 -17.69 -0.98
CA THR A 94 -24.65 -17.65 -0.59
C THR A 94 -24.88 -18.67 0.52
N LEU A 95 -25.43 -18.21 1.64
CA LEU A 95 -25.81 -19.05 2.77
C LEU A 95 -27.32 -18.95 3.00
N SER A 96 -27.93 -20.06 3.44
CA SER A 96 -29.34 -20.04 3.86
C SER A 96 -29.41 -19.61 5.32
N VAL A 97 -29.99 -18.44 5.56
CA VAL A 97 -30.27 -17.91 6.90
C VAL A 97 -31.78 -17.94 7.09
N ASP A 98 -32.25 -18.77 8.03
CA ASP A 98 -33.68 -18.97 8.31
C ASP A 98 -34.53 -19.34 7.08
N GLY A 99 -33.94 -20.10 6.15
CA GLY A 99 -34.58 -20.50 4.90
C GLY A 99 -34.53 -19.46 3.79
N THR A 100 -33.94 -18.28 4.03
CA THR A 100 -33.74 -17.23 3.03
C THR A 100 -32.30 -17.27 2.50
N PRO A 101 -32.09 -17.44 1.18
CA PRO A 101 -30.76 -17.28 0.59
C PRO A 101 -30.27 -15.85 0.79
N THR A 102 -29.11 -15.69 1.42
CA THR A 102 -28.46 -14.40 1.66
C THR A 102 -27.03 -14.46 1.18
N ASP A 103 -26.60 -13.43 0.45
CA ASP A 103 -25.25 -13.34 -0.08
C ASP A 103 -24.32 -12.66 0.92
N PHE A 104 -23.12 -13.22 1.08
CA PHE A 104 -22.08 -12.75 1.97
C PHE A 104 -20.73 -12.71 1.25
N SER A 105 -19.96 -11.67 1.51
CA SER A 105 -18.54 -11.59 1.17
C SER A 105 -17.72 -11.27 2.43
N THR A 106 -16.54 -11.86 2.52
CA THR A 106 -15.56 -11.57 3.56
C THR A 106 -14.88 -10.24 3.25
N LYS A 107 -14.89 -9.28 4.16
CA LYS A 107 -14.05 -8.08 4.04
C LYS A 107 -12.62 -8.44 4.42
N VAL A 108 -11.68 -8.30 3.50
CA VAL A 108 -10.25 -8.59 3.71
C VAL A 108 -9.49 -7.27 3.89
N THR A 109 -8.53 -7.26 4.81
CA THR A 109 -7.55 -6.18 4.95
C THR A 109 -6.17 -6.82 4.95
N GLU A 110 -5.39 -6.53 3.92
CA GLU A 110 -4.01 -6.96 3.78
C GLU A 110 -3.08 -5.83 4.22
N LEU A 111 -2.04 -6.19 4.99
CA LEU A 111 -1.02 -5.27 5.46
C LEU A 111 0.32 -5.71 4.87
N THR A 112 0.92 -4.82 4.08
CA THR A 112 2.23 -5.02 3.49
C THR A 112 3.21 -4.06 4.13
N VAL A 113 4.25 -4.60 4.77
CA VAL A 113 5.39 -3.82 5.27
C VAL A 113 6.56 -4.01 4.33
N ARG A 114 7.09 -2.90 3.82
CA ARG A 114 8.28 -2.89 3.00
C ARG A 114 9.37 -2.05 3.65
N HIS A 115 10.56 -2.63 3.75
CA HIS A 115 11.78 -1.91 4.10
C HIS A 115 12.58 -1.66 2.82
N GLY A 116 12.96 -0.40 2.57
CA GLY A 116 13.82 0.02 1.47
C GLY A 116 15.15 0.55 1.99
N LEU A 117 16.21 0.31 1.22
CA LEU A 117 17.52 0.94 1.31
C LEU A 117 17.73 1.82 0.08
#